data_AF-A0A9D6YRN8-F1
#
_entry.id   AF-A0A9D6YRN8-F1
#
_cell.length_a   1.000
_cell.length_b   1.000
_cell.length_c   1.000
_cell.angle_alpha   90.00
_cell.angle_beta   90.00
_cell.angle_gamma   90.00
#
_symmetry.space_group_name_H-M   'P 1'
#
loop_
_entity.id
_entity.type
_entity.pdbx_description
1 polymer ?
#
loop_
_entity_poly.entity_id
_entity_poly.type
_entity_poly.pdbx_seq_one_letter_code
_entity_poly.pdbx_strand_id
1 'polypeptide(L)'
;MKSRHDEIKEMLPEYVKGSVSENERRSIKAHLKRCQECKKEALFLSELVQIDVPDPGDLFYKTLPQRVKGALKDESESRFSLRSIFFRPIPVTIAAAFIALIIFTFTRNGKLKEFDPFFKDPFTVSVLDYSDISERDIISKDLAIDERYIHEDFIGYSYVREFANLNSNEIDGLYEALKKEQKTGG
;
A
#
# COMPACT_ATOMS: atom_id res chain seq x y z
N MET A 1 11.25 -18.95 -24.17
CA MET A 1 10.29 -20.05 -24.42
C MET A 1 10.01 -20.59 -23.04
N LYS A 2 8.79 -20.38 -22.51
CA LYS A 2 8.47 -20.83 -21.16
C LYS A 2 8.78 -22.33 -21.05
N SER A 3 9.32 -22.75 -19.92
CA SER A 3 9.54 -24.17 -19.71
C SER A 3 8.17 -24.87 -19.61
N ARG A 4 8.10 -26.14 -20.01
CA ARG A 4 6.85 -26.94 -19.85
C ARG A 4 6.37 -27.01 -18.40
N HIS A 5 7.24 -26.73 -17.44
CA HIS A 5 6.89 -26.68 -16.03
C HIS A 5 6.14 -25.40 -15.69
N ASP A 6 6.64 -24.23 -16.13
CA ASP A 6 6.01 -22.93 -15.87
C ASP A 6 4.63 -22.84 -16.52
N GLU A 7 4.49 -23.36 -17.74
CA GLU A 7 3.18 -23.45 -18.42
C GLU A 7 2.19 -24.28 -17.60
N ILE A 8 2.62 -25.41 -17.03
CA ILE A 8 1.74 -26.25 -16.21
C ILE A 8 1.39 -25.57 -14.90
N LYS A 9 2.33 -24.85 -14.30
CA LYS A 9 2.12 -24.09 -13.07
C LYS A 9 1.05 -23.02 -13.26
N GLU A 10 1.12 -22.27 -14.37
CA GLU A 10 0.12 -21.26 -14.71
C GLU A 10 -1.28 -21.84 -14.90
N MET A 11 -1.40 -23.10 -15.34
CA MET A 11 -2.69 -23.78 -15.56
C MET A 11 -3.25 -24.51 -14.33
N LEU A 12 -2.53 -24.56 -13.20
CA LEU A 12 -2.99 -25.26 -11.99
C LEU A 12 -4.30 -24.69 -11.41
N PRO A 13 -4.51 -23.36 -11.34
CA PRO A 13 -5.75 -22.79 -10.81
C PRO A 13 -6.98 -23.24 -11.62
N GLU A 14 -6.91 -23.17 -12.94
CA GLU A 14 -7.97 -23.61 -13.85
C GLU A 14 -8.15 -25.13 -13.80
N TYR A 15 -7.06 -25.89 -13.65
CA TYR A 15 -7.12 -27.34 -13.51
C TYR A 15 -7.90 -27.74 -12.26
N VAL A 16 -7.65 -27.08 -11.13
CA VAL A 16 -8.35 -27.33 -9.86
C VAL A 16 -9.81 -26.91 -9.95
N LYS A 17 -10.11 -25.78 -10.60
CA LYS A 17 -11.49 -25.32 -10.88
C LYS A 17 -12.23 -26.19 -11.90
N GLY A 18 -11.53 -27.08 -12.61
CA GLY A 18 -12.10 -27.96 -13.62
C GLY A 18 -12.41 -27.28 -14.96
N SER A 19 -11.82 -26.10 -15.24
CA SER A 19 -12.05 -25.30 -16.44
C SER A 19 -11.05 -25.53 -17.57
N VAL A 20 -10.18 -26.54 -17.47
CA VAL A 20 -9.20 -26.91 -18.50
C VAL A 20 -9.77 -27.95 -19.48
N SER A 21 -9.25 -27.98 -20.71
CA SER A 21 -9.62 -29.00 -21.70
C SER A 21 -9.12 -30.39 -21.31
N GLU A 22 -9.73 -31.45 -21.83
CA GLU A 22 -9.33 -32.84 -21.54
C GLU A 22 -7.90 -33.19 -22.04
N ASN A 23 -7.40 -32.47 -23.04
CA ASN A 23 -6.01 -32.64 -23.50
C ASN A 23 -5.02 -32.01 -22.52
N GLU A 24 -5.28 -30.79 -22.07
CA GLU A 24 -4.47 -30.11 -21.04
C GLU A 24 -4.50 -30.88 -19.74
N ARG A 25 -5.68 -31.36 -19.33
CA ARG A 25 -5.87 -32.16 -18.13
C ARG A 25 -4.99 -33.40 -18.09
N ARG A 26 -4.86 -34.10 -19.23
CA ARG A 26 -3.97 -35.27 -19.35
C ARG A 26 -2.50 -34.87 -19.23
N SER A 27 -2.11 -33.76 -19.85
CA SER A 27 -0.74 -33.22 -19.74
C SER A 27 -0.38 -32.85 -18.30
N ILE A 28 -1.25 -32.09 -17.62
CA ILE A 28 -1.09 -31.67 -16.23
C ILE A 28 -1.01 -32.88 -15.31
N LYS A 29 -1.93 -33.85 -15.43
CA LYS A 29 -1.89 -35.10 -14.64
C LYS A 29 -0.58 -35.88 -14.85
N ALA A 30 -0.05 -35.93 -16.07
CA ALA A 30 1.21 -36.59 -16.34
C ALA A 30 2.39 -35.87 -15.66
N HIS A 31 2.37 -34.53 -15.61
CA HIS A 31 3.38 -33.74 -14.91
C HIS A 31 3.29 -33.88 -13.39
N LEU A 32 2.08 -33.82 -12.81
CA LEU A 32 1.85 -33.95 -11.37
C LEU A 32 2.30 -35.31 -10.80
N LYS A 33 2.39 -36.35 -11.65
CA LYS A 33 2.97 -37.65 -11.25
C LYS A 33 4.49 -37.60 -11.06
N ARG A 34 5.18 -36.64 -11.69
CA ARG A 34 6.65 -36.55 -11.72
C ARG A 34 7.17 -35.37 -10.90
N CYS A 35 6.43 -34.26 -10.86
CA CYS A 35 6.83 -33.05 -10.14
C CYS A 35 6.10 -32.97 -8.79
N GLN A 36 6.87 -33.05 -7.69
CA GLN A 36 6.33 -32.92 -6.34
C GLN A 36 5.92 -31.48 -6.00
N GLU A 37 6.58 -30.48 -6.57
CA GLU A 37 6.28 -29.06 -6.31
C GLU A 37 4.89 -28.70 -6.84
N CYS A 38 4.63 -28.94 -8.13
CA CYS A 38 3.30 -28.73 -8.71
C CYS A 38 2.22 -29.58 -8.04
N LYS A 39 2.56 -30.77 -7.51
CA LYS A 39 1.61 -31.60 -6.76
C LYS A 39 1.21 -30.95 -5.44
N LYS A 40 2.17 -30.39 -4.69
CA LYS A 40 1.88 -29.66 -3.44
C LYS A 40 1.04 -28.42 -3.71
N GLU A 41 1.39 -27.67 -4.76
CA GLU A 41 0.65 -26.47 -5.17
C GLU A 41 -0.78 -26.80 -5.60
N ALA A 42 -0.97 -27.85 -6.41
CA ALA A 42 -2.31 -28.30 -6.80
C ALA A 42 -3.16 -28.75 -5.60
N LEU A 43 -2.56 -29.41 -4.61
CA LEU A 43 -3.25 -29.79 -3.37
C LEU A 43 -3.67 -28.55 -2.57
N PHE A 44 -2.75 -27.60 -2.37
CA PHE A 44 -3.04 -26.34 -1.68
C PHE A 44 -4.16 -25.56 -2.36
N LEU A 45 -4.11 -25.41 -3.70
CA LEU A 45 -5.17 -24.77 -4.46
C LEU A 45 -6.51 -25.51 -4.34
N SER A 46 -6.50 -26.84 -4.26
CA SER A 46 -7.72 -27.64 -4.09
C SER A 46 -8.37 -27.47 -2.71
N GLU A 47 -7.60 -27.13 -1.69
CA GLU A 47 -8.11 -26.77 -0.37
C GLU A 47 -8.74 -25.37 -0.40
N LEU A 48 -8.10 -24.40 -1.07
CA LEU A 48 -8.62 -23.03 -1.20
C LEU A 48 -9.94 -22.97 -1.99
N VAL A 49 -10.09 -23.76 -3.04
CA VAL A 49 -11.32 -23.77 -3.85
C VAL A 49 -12.53 -24.30 -3.07
N GLN A 50 -12.31 -25.05 -1.98
CA GLN A 50 -13.39 -25.52 -1.11
C GLN A 50 -13.90 -24.44 -0.14
N ILE A 51 -13.16 -23.33 -0.01
CA ILE A 51 -13.58 -22.22 0.84
C ILE A 51 -14.63 -21.43 0.08
N ASP A 52 -15.88 -21.55 0.52
CA ASP A 52 -16.98 -20.73 0.01
C ASP A 52 -16.82 -19.30 0.54
N VAL A 53 -16.49 -18.38 -0.35
CA VAL A 53 -16.38 -16.95 -0.02
C VAL A 53 -17.70 -16.30 -0.41
N PRO A 54 -18.51 -15.86 0.56
CA PRO A 54 -19.80 -15.24 0.25
C PRO A 54 -19.57 -13.95 -0.54
N ASP A 55 -20.33 -13.79 -1.63
CA ASP A 55 -20.34 -12.54 -2.40
C ASP A 55 -20.97 -11.43 -1.53
N PRO A 56 -20.22 -10.36 -1.21
CA PRO A 56 -20.75 -9.25 -0.41
C PRO A 56 -21.78 -8.40 -1.18
N GLY A 57 -21.97 -8.66 -2.47
CA GLY A 57 -22.97 -8.05 -3.33
C GLY A 57 -22.58 -6.68 -3.88
N ASP A 58 -23.33 -6.22 -4.89
CA ASP A 58 -23.03 -5.00 -5.66
C ASP A 58 -22.86 -3.73 -4.80
N LEU A 59 -23.66 -3.60 -3.73
CA LEU A 59 -23.63 -2.42 -2.88
C LEU A 59 -22.31 -2.28 -2.11
N PHE A 60 -21.70 -3.40 -1.74
CA PHE A 60 -20.39 -3.40 -1.09
C PHE A 60 -19.34 -2.79 -2.02
N TYR A 61 -19.25 -3.28 -3.26
CA TYR A 61 -18.26 -2.80 -4.23
C TYR A 61 -18.52 -1.36 -4.68
N LYS A 62 -19.79 -0.93 -4.78
CA LYS A 62 -20.13 0.46 -5.12
C LYS A 62 -19.70 1.46 -4.05
N THR A 63 -19.72 1.07 -2.78
CA THR A 63 -19.39 1.95 -1.64
C THR A 63 -17.93 1.84 -1.18
N LEU A 64 -17.22 0.78 -1.59
CA LEU A 64 -15.82 0.54 -1.22
C LEU A 64 -14.88 1.70 -1.57
N PRO A 65 -14.93 2.34 -2.76
CA PRO A 65 -14.07 3.49 -3.04
C PRO A 65 -14.27 4.67 -2.09
N GLN A 66 -15.51 4.90 -1.64
CA GLN A 66 -15.82 5.96 -0.69
C GLN A 66 -15.29 5.62 0.71
N ARG A 67 -15.43 4.36 1.13
CA ARG A 67 -14.89 3.88 2.42
C ARG A 67 -13.37 3.94 2.48
N VAL A 68 -12.68 3.53 1.42
CA VAL A 68 -11.21 3.63 1.35
C VAL A 68 -10.77 5.10 1.40
N LYS A 69 -11.45 6.00 0.68
CA LYS A 69 -11.16 7.44 0.74
C LYS A 69 -11.42 8.05 2.12
N GLY A 70 -12.50 7.65 2.79
CA GLY A 70 -12.81 8.07 4.16
C GLY A 70 -11.73 7.64 5.14
N ALA A 71 -11.36 6.36 5.13
CA ALA A 71 -10.32 5.82 6.01
C ALA A 71 -8.95 6.53 5.83
N LEU A 72 -8.57 6.84 4.60
CA LEU A 72 -7.32 7.57 4.33
C LEU A 72 -7.37 9.04 4.78
N LYS A 73 -8.54 9.69 4.69
CA LYS A 73 -8.73 11.06 5.18
C LYS A 73 -8.67 11.11 6.71
N ASP A 74 -9.37 10.21 7.38
CA ASP A 74 -9.41 10.13 8.85
C ASP A 74 -8.00 9.91 9.44
N GLU A 75 -7.17 9.11 8.77
CA GLU A 75 -5.77 8.89 9.17
C GLU A 75 -4.87 10.12 8.95
N SER A 76 -5.21 10.99 8.00
CA SER A 76 -4.48 12.23 7.74
C SER A 76 -4.89 13.38 8.67
N GLU A 77 -6.17 13.46 9.05
CA GLU A 77 -6.68 14.51 9.93
C GLU A 77 -6.37 14.22 11.41
N SER A 78 -6.24 12.95 11.83
CA SER A 78 -5.88 12.60 13.22
C SER A 78 -4.41 12.83 13.57
N ARG A 79 -3.53 13.09 12.59
CA ARG A 79 -2.07 13.20 12.84
C ARG A 79 -1.54 14.61 13.04
N PHE A 80 -2.28 15.67 12.71
CA PHE A 80 -1.76 17.04 12.82
C PHE A 80 -2.79 18.10 13.23
N SER A 81 -3.27 18.03 14.48
CA SER A 81 -3.80 19.21 15.19
C SER A 81 -2.68 20.14 15.69
N LEU A 82 -1.62 20.35 14.91
CA LEU A 82 -0.57 21.33 15.23
C LEU A 82 -1.00 22.77 14.89
N ARG A 83 -2.10 22.95 14.15
CA ARG A 83 -2.62 24.28 13.80
C ARG A 83 -3.08 25.07 15.03
N SER A 84 -3.49 24.41 16.12
CA SER A 84 -3.87 25.09 17.37
C SER A 84 -2.68 25.57 18.22
N ILE A 85 -1.47 25.10 17.95
CA ILE A 85 -0.25 25.47 18.69
C ILE A 85 0.38 26.75 18.12
N PHE A 86 0.19 27.04 16.83
CA PHE A 86 0.75 28.24 16.18
C PHE A 86 -0.04 29.54 16.43
N PHE A 87 -1.26 29.47 16.98
CA PHE A 87 -2.10 30.67 17.23
C PHE A 87 -2.14 31.14 18.69
N ARG A 88 -1.23 30.66 19.56
CA ARG A 88 -1.03 31.25 20.90
C ARG A 88 0.16 32.20 20.88
N PRO A 89 0.03 33.47 21.29
CA PRO A 89 1.10 34.47 21.25
C PRO A 89 2.07 34.30 22.43
N ILE A 90 2.67 33.12 22.60
CA ILE A 90 3.73 32.87 23.59
C ILE A 90 4.71 31.85 23.00
N PRO A 91 5.61 32.25 22.05
CA PRO A 91 7.01 31.83 22.19
C PRO A 91 8.04 32.75 21.49
N VAL A 92 7.79 34.06 21.32
CA VAL A 92 8.76 34.95 20.61
C VAL A 92 10.09 35.08 21.38
N THR A 93 10.07 34.97 22.71
CA THR A 93 11.26 35.09 23.55
C THR A 93 12.19 33.89 23.46
N ILE A 94 11.66 32.68 23.31
CA ILE A 94 12.46 31.44 23.22
C ILE A 94 13.12 31.35 21.84
N ALA A 95 12.39 31.70 20.77
CA ALA A 95 12.95 31.71 19.42
C ALA A 95 14.12 32.70 19.27
N ALA A 96 14.01 33.89 19.87
CA ALA A 96 15.12 34.86 19.86
C ALA A 96 16.36 34.34 20.59
N ALA A 97 16.20 33.63 21.70
CA ALA A 97 17.31 33.01 22.43
C ALA A 97 18.00 31.91 21.61
N PHE A 98 17.24 31.08 20.90
CA PHE A 98 17.81 30.07 19.99
C PHE A 98 18.51 30.69 18.78
N ILE A 99 17.96 31.75 18.17
CA ILE A 99 18.61 32.47 17.08
C ILE A 99 19.92 33.10 17.55
N ALA A 100 19.93 33.74 18.73
CA ALA A 100 21.15 34.28 19.32
C ALA A 100 22.21 33.20 19.60
N LEU A 101 21.77 32.03 20.08
CA LEU A 101 22.65 30.89 20.33
C LEU A 101 23.20 30.28 19.04
N ILE A 102 22.38 30.19 17.99
CA ILE A 102 22.81 29.75 16.65
C ILE A 102 23.84 30.74 16.08
N ILE A 103 23.57 32.05 16.11
CA ILE A 103 24.53 33.08 15.67
C ILE A 103 25.84 32.98 16.46
N PHE A 104 25.75 32.77 17.78
CA PHE A 104 26.92 32.61 18.65
C PHE A 104 27.72 31.34 18.33
N THR A 105 27.05 30.23 18.02
CA THR A 105 27.74 29.01 17.57
C THR A 105 28.33 29.18 16.16
N PHE A 106 27.69 30.00 15.31
CA PHE A 106 28.13 30.25 13.95
C PHE A 106 29.40 31.08 13.86
N THR A 107 29.50 32.12 14.68
CA THR A 107 30.70 32.95 14.75
C THR A 107 31.89 32.20 15.33
N ARG A 108 31.65 31.17 16.15
CA ARG A 108 32.71 30.37 16.79
C ARG A 108 33.24 29.24 15.90
N ASN A 109 32.41 28.64 15.05
CA ASN A 109 32.76 27.50 14.20
C ASN A 109 32.54 27.84 12.71
N GLY A 110 33.34 28.76 12.18
CA GLY A 110 33.20 29.30 10.81
C GLY A 110 33.38 28.32 9.65
N LYS A 111 32.43 27.40 9.44
CA LYS A 111 32.19 26.72 8.15
C LYS A 111 30.70 26.42 7.97
N LEU A 112 29.99 27.30 7.24
CA LEU A 112 28.69 26.99 6.61
C LEU A 112 28.96 26.30 5.28
N LYS A 113 28.43 25.09 5.11
CA LYS A 113 28.05 24.62 3.77
C LYS A 113 26.72 25.29 3.42
N GLU A 114 26.64 25.76 2.19
CA GLU A 114 25.47 26.41 1.58
C GLU A 114 24.18 25.62 1.79
N PHE A 115 23.11 26.35 2.13
CA PHE A 115 21.74 25.89 2.07
C PHE A 115 21.03 26.76 1.03
N ASP A 116 20.47 26.13 -0.01
CA ASP A 116 19.82 26.79 -1.13
C ASP A 116 18.28 26.70 -0.93
N PRO A 117 17.53 27.82 -0.74
CA PRO A 117 16.16 27.77 -0.21
C PRO A 117 15.05 27.78 -1.28
N PHE A 118 15.34 27.59 -2.57
CA PHE A 118 14.32 27.68 -3.63
C PHE A 118 13.83 26.31 -4.13
N PHE A 119 13.01 25.64 -3.32
CA PHE A 119 12.12 24.57 -3.81
C PHE A 119 10.67 25.08 -3.82
N LYS A 120 10.11 25.31 -5.01
CA LYS A 120 8.68 25.59 -5.18
C LYS A 120 7.93 24.27 -5.10
N ASP A 121 7.12 24.14 -4.06
CA ASP A 121 6.31 22.98 -3.77
C ASP A 121 5.20 22.73 -4.83
N PRO A 122 5.18 21.57 -5.51
CA PRO A 122 4.13 21.21 -6.47
C PRO A 122 2.78 20.83 -5.82
N PHE A 123 2.66 20.84 -4.49
CA PHE A 123 1.42 20.52 -3.75
C PHE A 123 0.51 21.72 -3.44
N THR A 124 0.57 22.80 -4.21
CA THR A 124 -0.40 23.89 -4.04
C THR A 124 -1.80 23.44 -4.48
N VAL A 125 -2.61 23.09 -3.47
CA VAL A 125 -3.99 22.60 -3.57
C VAL A 125 -4.85 23.64 -4.30
N SER A 126 -5.43 23.27 -5.44
CA SER A 126 -6.58 23.97 -5.98
C SER A 126 -7.79 23.69 -5.08
N VAL A 127 -8.37 24.74 -4.53
CA VAL A 127 -9.53 24.64 -3.64
C VAL A 127 -10.72 24.17 -4.49
N LEU A 128 -11.06 22.89 -4.39
CA LEU A 128 -12.33 22.36 -4.87
C LEU A 128 -13.42 22.78 -3.88
N ASP A 129 -14.45 23.44 -4.40
CA ASP A 129 -15.60 23.89 -3.64
C ASP A 129 -16.52 22.70 -3.31
N TYR A 130 -16.72 22.44 -2.02
CA TYR A 130 -17.55 21.33 -1.50
C TYR A 130 -18.86 21.84 -0.86
N SER A 131 -19.30 23.05 -1.21
CA SER A 131 -20.49 23.70 -0.65
C SER A 131 -21.81 22.92 -0.82
N ASP A 132 -21.85 21.88 -1.66
CA ASP A 132 -23.05 21.10 -1.97
C ASP A 132 -23.23 19.80 -1.15
N ILE A 133 -22.29 19.44 -0.26
CA ILE A 133 -22.42 18.21 0.55
C ILE A 133 -23.07 18.54 1.91
N SER A 134 -24.31 18.10 2.10
CA SER A 134 -25.05 18.35 3.35
C SER A 134 -24.80 17.27 4.40
N GLU A 135 -24.77 17.64 5.69
CA GLU A 135 -24.53 16.73 6.82
C GLU A 135 -25.50 15.54 6.91
N ARG A 136 -26.64 15.60 6.21
CA ARG A 136 -27.65 14.52 6.17
C ARG A 136 -27.24 13.33 5.30
N ASP A 137 -26.22 13.47 4.47
CA ASP A 137 -25.67 12.38 3.67
C ASP A 137 -24.61 11.57 4.44
N ILE A 138 -24.18 12.07 5.61
CA ILE A 138 -23.24 11.42 6.52
C ILE A 138 -24.05 10.66 7.58
N ILE A 139 -24.90 9.71 7.17
CA ILE A 139 -25.56 8.82 8.12
C ILE A 139 -24.55 7.76 8.56
N SER A 140 -23.91 8.02 9.70
CA SER A 140 -23.28 7.04 10.57
C SER A 140 -24.32 6.00 10.98
N LYS A 141 -24.30 4.85 10.29
CA LYS A 141 -25.01 3.67 10.75
C LYS A 141 -24.06 2.94 11.70
N ASP A 142 -24.33 3.05 12.99
CA ASP A 142 -23.75 2.22 14.05
C ASP A 142 -23.89 0.74 13.65
N LEU A 143 -22.82 0.19 13.08
CA LEU A 143 -22.64 -1.24 12.97
C LEU A 143 -22.02 -1.65 14.31
N ALA A 144 -22.82 -2.30 15.15
CA ALA A 144 -22.32 -3.11 16.24
C ALA A 144 -21.40 -4.19 15.62
N ILE A 145 -20.10 -3.91 15.63
CA ILE A 145 -19.06 -4.83 15.21
C ILE A 145 -18.98 -5.93 16.28
N ASP A 146 -19.34 -7.15 15.90
CA ASP A 146 -19.11 -8.35 16.71
C ASP A 146 -17.58 -8.48 16.92
N GLU A 147 -17.14 -8.31 18.16
CA GLU A 147 -15.72 -8.29 18.59
C GLU A 147 -14.97 -9.61 18.31
N ARG A 148 -15.62 -10.62 17.72
CA ARG A 148 -15.01 -11.93 17.44
C ARG A 148 -14.13 -12.02 16.19
N TYR A 149 -14.00 -10.96 15.40
CA TYR A 149 -13.18 -10.97 14.18
C TYR A 149 -11.87 -10.16 14.26
N ILE A 150 -11.50 -9.66 15.45
CA ILE A 150 -10.24 -8.93 15.64
C ILE A 150 -9.28 -9.76 16.48
N HIS A 151 -8.98 -10.98 16.04
CA HIS A 151 -7.76 -11.66 16.47
C HIS A 151 -7.47 -12.77 15.47
N GLU A 152 -6.67 -12.45 14.45
CA GLU A 152 -5.47 -13.20 14.08
C GLU A 152 -4.89 -12.64 12.75
N ASP A 153 -3.65 -12.17 12.86
CA ASP A 153 -2.65 -12.14 11.78
C ASP A 153 -2.75 -11.11 10.64
N PHE A 154 -2.90 -9.82 10.97
CA PHE A 154 -2.22 -8.77 10.19
C PHE A 154 -0.83 -8.49 10.78
N ILE A 155 0.05 -9.49 10.73
CA ILE A 155 1.48 -9.29 11.01
C ILE A 155 2.06 -8.45 9.86
N GLY A 156 2.10 -7.14 10.06
CA GLY A 156 3.35 -6.37 9.95
C GLY A 156 4.17 -6.45 8.65
N TYR A 157 3.56 -6.50 7.47
CA TYR A 157 4.32 -6.25 6.25
C TYR A 157 4.44 -4.74 5.98
N SER A 158 5.57 -4.21 6.44
CA SER A 158 6.06 -2.83 6.38
C SER A 158 6.47 -2.35 4.97
N TYR A 159 6.15 -3.08 3.90
CA TYR A 159 6.58 -2.71 2.56
C TYR A 159 6.14 -1.29 2.16
N VAL A 160 4.95 -0.86 2.58
CA VAL A 160 4.44 0.49 2.28
C VAL A 160 5.36 1.59 2.81
N ARG A 161 5.99 1.39 3.98
CA ARG A 161 6.91 2.37 4.57
C ARG A 161 8.29 2.35 3.89
N GLU A 162 8.73 1.17 3.49
CA GLU A 162 10.01 0.98 2.81
C GLU A 162 9.97 1.57 1.40
N PHE A 163 8.89 1.38 0.65
CA PHE A 163 8.71 2.01 -0.67
C PHE A 163 8.50 3.52 -0.58
N ALA A 164 7.83 4.02 0.46
CA ALA A 164 7.62 5.46 0.65
C ALA A 164 8.90 6.24 0.99
N ASN A 165 9.96 5.56 1.44
CA ASN A 165 11.24 6.18 1.76
C ASN A 165 12.27 6.13 0.62
N LEU A 166 11.97 5.46 -0.49
CA LEU A 166 12.89 5.39 -1.62
C LEU A 166 12.95 6.75 -2.33
N ASN A 167 14.17 7.22 -2.59
CA ASN A 167 14.36 8.37 -3.46
C ASN A 167 14.16 7.97 -4.95
N SER A 168 14.00 8.96 -5.83
CA SER A 168 13.72 8.71 -7.26
C SER A 168 14.75 7.81 -7.93
N ASN A 169 16.04 7.93 -7.57
CA ASN A 169 17.11 7.14 -8.16
C ASN A 169 17.08 5.69 -7.69
N GLU A 170 16.66 5.44 -6.45
CA GLU A 170 16.49 4.10 -5.90
C GLU A 170 15.28 3.40 -6.51
N ILE A 171 14.18 4.12 -6.75
CA ILE A 171 13.02 3.61 -7.47
C ILE A 171 13.39 3.20 -8.90
N ASP A 172 14.11 4.06 -9.63
CA ASP A 172 14.56 3.77 -11.00
C ASP A 172 15.50 2.54 -11.04
N GLY A 173 16.39 2.40 -10.05
CA GLY A 173 17.24 1.23 -9.89
C GLY A 173 16.44 -0.05 -9.65
N LEU A 174 15.37 0.02 -8.87
CA LEU A 174 14.48 -1.11 -8.58
C LEU A 174 13.66 -1.51 -9.82
N TYR A 175 13.19 -0.53 -10.61
CA TYR A 175 12.54 -0.77 -11.90
C TYR A 175 13.46 -1.45 -12.92
N GLU A 176 14.70 -0.99 -13.05
CA GLU A 176 15.66 -1.61 -13.98
C GLU A 176 16.10 -3.00 -13.51
N ALA A 177 16.17 -3.25 -12.19
CA ALA A 177 16.42 -4.58 -11.64
C ALA A 177 15.28 -5.56 -11.98
N LEU A 178 14.02 -5.18 -11.74
CA LEU A 178 12.84 -6.00 -12.07
C LEU A 178 12.74 -6.29 -13.57
N LYS A 179 12.98 -5.28 -14.40
CA LYS A 179 12.98 -5.40 -15.87
C LYS A 179 14.10 -6.29 -16.39
N LYS A 180 15.25 -6.31 -15.71
CA LYS A 180 16.37 -7.19 -16.04
C LYS A 180 16.07 -8.63 -15.65
N GLU A 181 15.51 -8.87 -14.46
CA GLU A 181 15.06 -10.20 -14.03
C GLU A 181 14.00 -10.77 -14.97
N GLN A 182 13.08 -9.95 -15.46
CA GLN A 182 12.07 -10.36 -16.44
C GLN A 182 12.66 -10.79 -17.80
N LYS A 183 13.90 -10.37 -18.11
CA LYS A 183 14.62 -10.75 -19.35
C LYS A 183 15.56 -11.95 -19.15
N THR A 184 15.89 -12.31 -17.91
CA THR A 184 16.82 -13.41 -17.59
C THR A 184 16.17 -14.60 -16.86
N GLY A 185 14.91 -14.49 -16.43
CA GLY A 185 14.08 -15.63 -16.03
C GLY A 185 13.47 -16.32 -17.27
N GLY A 186 13.64 -17.65 -17.36
CA GLY A 186 13.34 -18.50 -18.52
C GLY A 186 11.88 -18.63 -18.93
#